data_AF-A0A800JYD5-F1
#
_entry.id   AF-A0A800JYD5-F1
#
_cell.length_a   1.000
_cell.length_b   1.000
_cell.length_c   1.000
_cell.angle_alpha   90.00
_cell.angle_beta   90.00
_cell.angle_gamma   90.00
#
_symmetry.space_group_name_H-M   'P 1'
#
loop_
_entity.id
_entity.type
_entity.pdbx_description
1 polymer ?
#
loop_
_entity_poly.entity_id
_entity_poly.type
_entity_poly.pdbx_seq_one_letter_code
_entity_poly.pdbx_strand_id
1 'polypeptide(L)'
;MSAEDMKGDPSVEPPSVGPPSRWELMAVRVERTAETAGVDRLGRSLIGRAIETAMVPRLADLDDDHHPDYLHPGRTTVILLDDVGLADPVALAAAALLDTRRGDLEVPDNVAEEQLNPDVIAFRKSVPRSGSVTLLEDLLASDHDVLLVALAERLDHVRHAHLWGDLSAARVAHEEASQVYLKMAERAHALLAKRYANWGRAFAARHLT
;
A
#
# COMPACT_ATOMS: atom_id res chain seq x y z
N MET A 1 1.21 -0.36 59.99
CA MET A 1 1.25 -1.33 58.89
C MET A 1 2.49 -1.05 58.08
N SER A 2 3.34 -2.06 57.98
CA SER A 2 4.74 -2.02 57.53
C SER A 2 4.87 -2.12 56.01
N ALA A 3 6.08 -1.88 55.53
CA ALA A 3 6.51 -1.92 54.13
C ALA A 3 6.51 -3.33 53.47
N GLU A 4 5.50 -4.17 53.74
CA GLU A 4 5.43 -5.55 53.22
C GLU A 4 4.27 -5.83 52.23
N ASP A 5 3.40 -4.86 51.93
CA ASP A 5 2.19 -5.09 51.11
C ASP A 5 2.35 -4.80 49.60
N MET A 6 3.57 -4.80 49.05
CA MET A 6 3.83 -4.58 47.62
C MET A 6 4.55 -5.74 46.91
N LYS A 7 4.26 -6.99 47.30
CA LYS A 7 4.56 -8.14 46.42
C LYS A 7 3.38 -8.36 45.48
N GLY A 8 3.47 -7.76 44.29
CA GLY A 8 2.59 -8.11 43.17
C GLY A 8 2.62 -9.62 42.94
N ASP A 9 1.45 -10.20 42.72
CA ASP A 9 1.24 -11.61 42.50
C ASP A 9 2.06 -12.10 41.28
N PRO A 10 3.07 -12.98 41.45
CA PRO A 10 3.87 -13.50 40.34
C PRO A 10 3.09 -14.48 39.44
N SER A 11 1.81 -14.74 39.72
CA SER A 11 0.96 -15.68 38.99
C SER A 11 0.18 -15.06 37.82
N VAL A 12 0.30 -13.75 37.56
CA VAL A 12 -0.31 -13.14 36.38
C VAL A 12 0.58 -13.47 35.18
N GLU A 13 0.30 -14.59 34.51
CA GLU A 13 0.83 -14.83 33.17
C GLU A 13 0.51 -13.61 32.30
N PRO A 14 1.50 -13.01 31.60
CA PRO A 14 1.21 -11.96 30.65
C PRO A 14 0.19 -12.49 29.64
N PRO A 15 -0.76 -11.66 29.17
CA PRO A 15 -1.76 -12.10 28.22
C PRO A 15 -1.06 -12.81 27.06
N SER A 16 -1.45 -14.06 26.82
CA SER A 16 -0.98 -14.87 25.70
C SER A 16 -1.07 -14.02 24.44
N VAL A 17 0.08 -13.59 23.91
CA VAL A 17 0.14 -12.93 22.62
C VAL A 17 -0.34 -13.97 21.62
N GLY A 18 -1.54 -13.77 21.07
CA GLY A 18 -2.08 -14.63 20.03
C GLY A 18 -1.12 -14.72 18.84
N PRO A 19 -1.35 -15.66 17.91
CA PRO A 19 -0.58 -15.67 16.67
C PRO A 19 -0.65 -14.29 15.99
N PRO A 20 0.44 -13.82 15.36
CA PRO A 20 0.44 -12.52 14.70
C PRO A 20 -0.65 -12.47 13.64
N SER A 21 -1.36 -11.35 13.61
CA SER A 21 -2.37 -11.02 12.61
C SER A 21 -1.76 -10.93 11.21
N ARG A 22 -2.62 -10.96 10.18
CA ARG A 22 -2.17 -10.89 8.78
C ARG A 22 -1.42 -9.61 8.44
N TRP A 23 -1.79 -8.48 9.06
CA TRP A 23 -1.12 -7.21 8.80
C TRP A 23 0.26 -7.17 9.48
N GLU A 24 0.42 -7.74 10.68
CA GLU A 24 1.72 -7.87 11.34
C GLU A 24 2.67 -8.75 10.52
N LEU A 25 2.18 -9.86 9.99
CA LEU A 25 2.94 -10.72 9.07
C LEU A 25 3.35 -9.97 7.79
N MET A 26 2.47 -9.11 7.27
CA MET A 26 2.79 -8.27 6.12
C MET A 26 3.83 -7.19 6.47
N ALA A 27 3.73 -6.56 7.64
CA ALA A 27 4.70 -5.56 8.10
C ALA A 27 6.10 -6.18 8.25
N VAL A 28 6.21 -7.37 8.84
CA VAL A 28 7.46 -8.14 8.91
C VAL A 28 8.01 -8.46 7.52
N ARG A 29 7.14 -8.80 6.57
CA ARG A 29 7.57 -9.01 5.18
C ARG A 29 8.13 -7.73 4.56
N VAL A 30 7.42 -6.60 4.68
CA VAL A 30 7.86 -5.29 4.17
C VAL A 30 9.22 -4.93 4.75
N GLU A 31 9.41 -5.09 6.07
CA GLU A 31 10.68 -4.78 6.73
C GLU A 31 11.84 -5.62 6.17
N ARG A 32 11.66 -6.94 6.06
CA ARG A 32 12.69 -7.83 5.50
C ARG A 32 13.00 -7.52 4.05
N THR A 33 11.97 -7.24 3.26
CA THR A 33 12.15 -6.90 1.85
C THR A 33 12.89 -5.55 1.72
N ALA A 34 12.55 -4.55 2.52
CA ALA A 34 13.23 -3.26 2.55
C ALA A 34 14.71 -3.41 2.96
N GLU A 35 15.00 -4.25 3.94
CA GLU A 35 16.39 -4.55 4.34
C GLU A 35 17.17 -5.20 3.18
N THR A 36 16.56 -6.16 2.49
CA THR A 36 17.17 -6.83 1.33
C THR A 36 17.43 -5.86 0.18
N ALA A 37 16.54 -4.87 -0.01
CA ALA A 37 16.70 -3.81 -1.00
C ALA A 37 17.74 -2.73 -0.60
N GLY A 38 18.34 -2.83 0.59
CA GLY A 38 19.38 -1.91 1.06
C GLY A 38 18.84 -0.65 1.75
N VAL A 39 17.56 -0.62 2.13
CA VAL A 39 16.99 0.49 2.90
C VAL A 39 17.62 0.49 4.29
N ASP A 40 18.16 1.64 4.69
CA ASP A 40 18.80 1.79 5.99
C ASP A 40 17.79 1.66 7.16
N ARG A 41 18.31 1.56 8.39
CA ARG A 41 17.48 1.36 9.57
C ARG A 41 16.47 2.50 9.78
N LEU A 42 16.84 3.77 9.52
CA LEU A 42 15.95 4.91 9.73
C LEU A 42 14.84 4.92 8.68
N GLY A 43 15.16 4.63 7.43
CA GLY A 43 14.21 4.47 6.34
C GLY A 43 13.24 3.32 6.60
N ARG A 44 13.73 2.17 7.08
CA ARG A 44 12.86 1.05 7.47
C ARG A 44 11.91 1.41 8.63
N SER A 45 12.39 2.15 9.63
CA SER A 45 11.52 2.66 10.69
C SER A 45 10.46 3.63 10.16
N LEU A 46 10.79 4.48 9.18
CA LEU A 46 9.82 5.37 8.53
C LEU A 46 8.73 4.59 7.79
N ILE A 47 9.11 3.58 7.01
CA ILE A 47 8.19 2.70 6.27
C ILE A 47 7.28 1.94 7.26
N GLY A 48 7.85 1.38 8.33
CA GLY A 48 7.09 0.67 9.36
C GLY A 48 6.00 1.55 9.99
N ARG A 49 6.36 2.78 10.39
CA ARG A 49 5.39 3.74 10.94
C ARG A 49 4.30 4.13 9.93
N ALA A 50 4.64 4.26 8.65
CA ALA A 50 3.66 4.53 7.61
C ALA A 50 2.67 3.37 7.44
N ILE A 51 3.13 2.12 7.47
CA ILE A 51 2.28 0.93 7.44
C ILE A 51 1.36 0.88 8.66
N GLU A 52 1.89 1.07 9.87
CA GLU A 52 1.09 1.12 11.10
C GLU A 52 0.01 2.20 11.02
N THR A 53 0.37 3.38 10.52
CA THR A 53 -0.57 4.50 10.32
C THR A 53 -1.65 4.16 9.30
N ALA A 54 -1.29 3.52 8.18
CA ALA A 54 -2.24 3.09 7.14
C ALA A 54 -3.20 2.00 7.62
N MET A 55 -2.83 1.24 8.65
CA MET A 55 -3.67 0.21 9.25
C MET A 55 -4.75 0.78 10.17
N VAL A 56 -4.59 1.99 10.73
CA VAL A 56 -5.57 2.59 11.66
C VAL A 56 -7.01 2.60 11.11
N PRO A 57 -7.29 3.20 9.93
CA PRO A 57 -8.65 3.17 9.39
C PRO A 57 -9.09 1.75 8.99
N ARG A 58 -8.17 0.92 8.52
CA ARG A 58 -8.47 -0.46 8.11
C ARG A 58 -8.91 -1.35 9.28
N LEU A 59 -8.25 -1.22 10.44
CA LEU A 59 -8.61 -1.97 11.64
C LEU A 59 -9.92 -1.48 12.27
N ALA A 60 -10.29 -0.23 12.01
CA ALA A 60 -11.56 0.32 12.47
C ALA A 60 -12.74 -0.09 11.57
N ASP A 61 -12.52 -0.12 10.25
CA ASP A 61 -13.62 -0.23 9.27
C ASP A 61 -13.70 -1.59 8.55
N LEU A 62 -12.66 -2.43 8.63
CA LEU A 62 -12.63 -3.75 7.98
C LEU A 62 -12.63 -4.88 9.03
N ASP A 63 -13.77 -5.53 9.18
CA ASP A 63 -13.95 -6.68 10.09
C ASP A 63 -13.35 -8.00 9.55
N ASP A 64 -13.03 -8.05 8.25
CA ASP A 64 -12.48 -9.23 7.58
C ASP A 64 -11.03 -8.97 7.12
N ASP A 65 -10.08 -9.70 7.69
CA ASP A 65 -8.66 -9.60 7.34
C ASP A 65 -8.31 -10.25 5.98
N HIS A 66 -9.29 -10.89 5.34
CA HIS A 66 -9.26 -11.34 3.95
C HIS A 66 -9.83 -10.31 2.97
N HIS A 67 -10.39 -9.19 3.46
CA HIS A 67 -10.86 -8.11 2.60
C HIS A 67 -9.74 -7.64 1.66
N PRO A 68 -10.01 -7.41 0.36
CA PRO A 68 -8.98 -7.06 -0.61
C PRO A 68 -8.17 -5.83 -0.19
N ASP A 69 -8.79 -4.84 0.43
CA ASP A 69 -8.12 -3.60 0.84
C ASP A 69 -7.29 -3.73 2.13
N TYR A 70 -7.48 -4.81 2.89
CA TYR A 70 -6.91 -4.95 4.24
C TYR A 70 -5.38 -4.91 4.22
N LEU A 71 -4.75 -5.64 3.29
CA LEU A 71 -3.28 -5.66 3.14
C LEU A 71 -2.76 -4.75 2.03
N HIS A 72 -3.60 -3.88 1.44
CA HIS A 72 -3.21 -3.04 0.30
C HIS A 72 -1.92 -2.23 0.54
N PRO A 73 -1.77 -1.49 1.67
CA PRO A 73 -0.55 -0.73 1.96
C PRO A 73 0.73 -1.55 1.80
N GLY A 74 0.81 -2.67 2.51
CA GLY A 74 1.99 -3.53 2.49
C GLY A 74 2.21 -4.23 1.15
N ARG A 75 1.14 -4.62 0.43
CA ARG A 75 1.28 -5.22 -0.90
C ARG A 75 1.83 -4.22 -1.92
N THR A 76 1.38 -2.97 -1.89
CA THR A 76 1.91 -1.90 -2.75
C THR A 76 3.39 -1.66 -2.45
N THR A 77 3.77 -1.53 -1.19
CA THR A 77 5.18 -1.37 -0.79
C THR A 77 6.05 -2.55 -1.23
N VAL A 78 5.55 -3.79 -1.11
CA VAL A 78 6.26 -4.98 -1.58
C VAL A 78 6.43 -4.99 -3.11
N ILE A 79 5.43 -4.56 -3.88
CA ILE A 79 5.58 -4.45 -5.34
C ILE A 79 6.71 -3.47 -5.68
N LEU A 80 6.76 -2.32 -5.02
CA LEU A 80 7.81 -1.32 -5.24
C LEU A 80 9.20 -1.86 -4.89
N LEU A 81 9.33 -2.61 -3.80
CA LEU A 81 10.61 -3.18 -3.41
C LEU A 81 11.03 -4.37 -4.30
N ASP A 82 10.18 -5.39 -4.45
CA ASP A 82 10.52 -6.67 -5.11
C ASP A 82 10.51 -6.55 -6.64
N ASP A 83 9.50 -5.88 -7.21
CA ASP A 83 9.36 -5.82 -8.67
C ASP A 83 10.11 -4.62 -9.25
N VAL A 84 10.05 -3.46 -8.59
CA VAL A 84 10.58 -2.20 -9.12
C VAL A 84 12.01 -1.94 -8.64
N GLY A 85 12.40 -2.46 -7.47
CA GLY A 85 13.69 -2.17 -6.86
C GLY A 85 13.79 -0.74 -6.30
N LEU A 86 12.66 -0.08 -6.04
CA LEU A 86 12.63 1.24 -5.43
C LEU A 86 13.01 1.12 -3.94
N ALA A 87 14.07 1.81 -3.53
CA ALA A 87 14.60 1.79 -2.17
C ALA A 87 14.52 3.16 -1.46
N ASP A 88 13.90 4.16 -2.08
CA ASP A 88 13.72 5.47 -1.45
C ASP A 88 12.69 5.39 -0.29
N PRO A 89 13.09 5.68 0.96
CA PRO A 89 12.19 5.51 2.10
C PRO A 89 10.98 6.44 2.09
N VAL A 90 11.13 7.65 1.53
CA VAL A 90 10.05 8.65 1.50
C VAL A 90 8.97 8.20 0.51
N ALA A 91 9.35 7.77 -0.68
CA ALA A 91 8.45 7.23 -1.69
C ALA A 91 7.74 5.96 -1.20
N LEU A 92 8.46 5.05 -0.54
CA LEU A 92 7.89 3.80 0.00
C LEU A 92 6.90 4.06 1.15
N ALA A 93 7.21 4.99 2.04
CA ALA A 93 6.30 5.41 3.11
C ALA A 93 5.07 6.15 2.54
N ALA A 94 5.24 7.01 1.53
CA ALA A 94 4.15 7.67 0.84
C ALA A 94 3.22 6.66 0.15
N ALA A 95 3.79 5.65 -0.52
CA ALA A 95 3.04 4.58 -1.16
C ALA A 95 2.23 3.74 -0.15
N ALA A 96 2.75 3.52 1.06
CA ALA A 96 2.03 2.80 2.11
C ALA A 96 0.77 3.54 2.59
N LEU A 97 0.77 4.88 2.56
CA LEU A 97 -0.37 5.71 2.97
C LEU A 97 -1.37 5.99 1.84
N LEU A 98 -1.00 5.67 0.60
CA LEU A 98 -1.79 5.97 -0.58
C LEU A 98 -2.92 4.95 -0.72
N ASP A 99 -4.12 5.45 -1.01
CA ASP A 99 -5.26 4.65 -1.42
C ASP A 99 -6.13 5.47 -2.36
N THR A 100 -5.84 5.45 -3.66
CA THR A 100 -6.55 6.31 -4.62
C THR A 100 -7.95 5.81 -4.96
N ARG A 101 -8.37 4.67 -4.41
CA ARG A 101 -9.69 4.09 -4.66
C ARG A 101 -10.63 4.25 -3.47
N ARG A 102 -10.12 4.06 -2.24
CA ARG A 102 -10.88 4.11 -0.98
C ARG A 102 -10.42 5.31 -0.17
N GLY A 103 -10.91 6.48 -0.53
CA GLY A 103 -10.64 7.72 0.23
C GLY A 103 -11.12 7.66 1.68
N ASP A 104 -12.05 6.77 2.00
CA ASP A 104 -12.50 6.45 3.35
C ASP A 104 -11.46 5.64 4.15
N LEU A 105 -10.61 4.85 3.49
CA LEU A 105 -9.51 4.10 4.12
C LEU A 105 -8.16 4.83 4.03
N GLU A 106 -8.14 6.01 3.38
CA GLU A 106 -6.93 6.79 3.24
C GLU A 106 -6.69 7.65 4.49
N VAL A 107 -5.47 7.66 5.01
CA VAL A 107 -5.15 8.39 6.24
C VAL A 107 -5.27 9.90 5.98
N PRO A 108 -6.03 10.66 6.79
CA PRO A 108 -6.09 12.12 6.65
C PRO A 108 -4.72 12.77 6.78
N ASP A 109 -4.44 13.80 5.97
CA ASP A 109 -3.13 14.47 5.94
C ASP A 109 -2.68 14.96 7.31
N ASN A 110 -3.59 15.55 8.10
CA ASN A 110 -3.26 16.05 9.43
C ASN A 110 -2.80 14.93 10.38
N VAL A 111 -3.40 13.74 10.29
CA VAL A 111 -2.99 12.57 11.09
C VAL A 111 -1.63 12.06 10.60
N ALA A 112 -1.43 12.02 9.29
CA ALA A 112 -0.17 11.58 8.71
C ALA A 112 0.98 12.55 9.02
N GLU A 113 0.74 13.86 9.02
CA GLU A 113 1.72 14.92 9.38
C GLU A 113 2.14 14.85 10.85
N GLU A 114 1.25 14.46 11.76
CA GLU A 114 1.59 14.25 13.18
C GLU A 114 2.52 13.04 13.38
N GLN A 115 2.42 12.04 12.50
CA GLN A 115 3.14 10.77 12.62
C GLN A 115 4.40 10.70 11.75
N LEU A 116 4.48 11.46 10.65
CA LEU A 116 5.51 11.29 9.62
C LEU A 116 6.12 12.64 9.25
N ASN A 117 7.21 12.61 8.49
CA ASN A 117 7.84 13.85 8.05
C ASN A 117 7.04 14.53 6.91
N PRO A 118 7.19 15.85 6.71
CA PRO A 118 6.49 16.57 5.66
C PRO A 118 6.79 16.06 4.24
N ASP A 119 7.98 15.49 4.02
CA ASP A 119 8.40 15.00 2.70
C ASP A 119 7.55 13.81 2.24
N VAL A 120 7.17 12.90 3.14
CA VAL A 120 6.26 11.79 2.82
C VAL A 120 4.89 12.30 2.37
N ILE A 121 4.39 13.35 3.01
CA ILE A 121 3.09 13.95 2.69
C ILE A 121 3.15 14.70 1.36
N ALA A 122 4.22 15.46 1.14
CA ALA A 122 4.47 16.14 -0.13
C ALA A 122 4.57 15.14 -1.29
N PHE A 123 5.30 14.03 -1.11
CA PHE A 123 5.38 12.96 -2.10
C PHE A 123 4.01 12.32 -2.34
N ARG A 124 3.28 11.94 -1.29
CA ARG A 124 1.94 11.35 -1.44
C ARG A 124 0.99 12.25 -2.23
N LYS A 125 1.07 13.57 -2.02
CA LYS A 125 0.26 14.58 -2.72
C LYS A 125 0.63 14.74 -4.19
N SER A 126 1.85 14.41 -4.60
CA SER A 126 2.26 14.50 -6.00
C SER A 126 1.80 13.31 -6.83
N VAL A 127 1.40 12.20 -6.21
CA VAL A 127 0.95 11.00 -6.92
C VAL A 127 -0.40 11.24 -7.62
N PRO A 128 -0.48 11.11 -8.97
CA PRO A 128 -1.73 11.27 -9.70
C PRO A 128 -2.79 10.25 -9.28
N ARG A 129 -4.04 10.72 -9.13
CA ARG A 129 -5.16 9.89 -8.65
C ARG A 129 -5.95 9.28 -9.81
N SER A 130 -6.27 8.00 -9.72
CA SER A 130 -7.15 7.32 -10.68
C SER A 130 -8.51 8.02 -10.82
N GLY A 131 -9.10 7.99 -12.01
CA GLY A 131 -10.38 8.66 -12.29
C GLY A 131 -10.26 10.17 -12.59
N SER A 132 -9.06 10.76 -12.50
CA SER A 132 -8.82 12.13 -12.96
C SER A 132 -8.94 12.24 -14.48
N VAL A 133 -9.55 13.32 -14.97
CA VAL A 133 -9.65 13.62 -16.41
C VAL A 133 -8.30 13.96 -17.04
N THR A 134 -7.33 14.40 -16.25
CA THR A 134 -5.95 14.73 -16.66
C THR A 134 -4.95 13.64 -16.31
N LEU A 135 -5.42 12.44 -15.93
CA LEU A 135 -4.55 11.40 -15.37
C LEU A 135 -3.36 11.04 -16.26
N LEU A 136 -3.56 10.96 -17.58
CA LEU A 136 -2.48 10.61 -18.51
C LEU A 136 -1.42 11.73 -18.55
N GLU A 137 -1.85 12.98 -18.65
CA GLU A 137 -0.98 14.16 -18.64
C GLU A 137 -0.22 14.27 -17.32
N ASP A 138 -0.90 14.07 -16.19
CA ASP A 138 -0.31 14.14 -14.85
C ASP A 138 0.75 13.04 -14.66
N LEU A 139 0.46 11.80 -15.11
CA LEU A 139 1.44 10.70 -15.09
C LEU A 139 2.63 10.96 -16.03
N LEU A 140 2.40 11.55 -17.19
CA LEU A 140 3.47 11.91 -18.13
C LEU A 140 4.39 13.01 -17.59
N ALA A 141 3.85 13.93 -16.78
CA ALA A 141 4.58 15.03 -16.18
C ALA A 141 5.22 14.67 -14.82
N SER A 142 4.88 13.51 -14.25
CA SER A 142 5.38 13.07 -12.95
C SER A 142 6.86 12.73 -12.97
N ASP A 143 7.54 13.00 -11.85
CA ASP A 143 8.86 12.45 -11.59
C ASP A 143 8.83 10.91 -11.61
N HIS A 144 9.97 10.30 -11.92
CA HIS A 144 10.03 8.85 -12.17
C HIS A 144 9.52 8.02 -10.99
N ASP A 145 9.94 8.32 -9.77
CA ASP A 145 9.52 7.56 -8.58
C ASP A 145 8.04 7.77 -8.27
N VAL A 146 7.51 8.97 -8.49
CA VAL A 146 6.07 9.28 -8.35
C VAL A 146 5.26 8.44 -9.34
N LEU A 147 5.72 8.36 -10.59
CA LEU A 147 5.12 7.51 -11.61
C LEU A 147 5.16 6.03 -11.20
N LEU A 148 6.28 5.54 -10.70
CA LEU A 148 6.42 4.14 -10.26
C LEU A 148 5.48 3.81 -9.09
N VAL A 149 5.34 4.72 -8.13
CA VAL A 149 4.37 4.59 -7.02
C VAL A 149 2.94 4.53 -7.55
N ALA A 150 2.55 5.45 -8.45
CA ALA A 150 1.23 5.44 -9.07
C ALA A 150 0.94 4.11 -9.80
N LEU A 151 1.94 3.59 -10.53
CA LEU A 151 1.83 2.34 -11.26
C LEU A 151 1.73 1.13 -10.34
N ALA A 152 2.48 1.08 -9.24
CA ALA A 152 2.44 -0.04 -8.30
C ALA A 152 1.13 -0.08 -7.51
N GLU A 153 0.66 1.07 -7.04
CA GLU A 153 -0.61 1.21 -6.32
C GLU A 153 -1.77 0.73 -7.19
N ARG A 154 -1.84 1.23 -8.43
CA ARG A 154 -2.95 0.88 -9.32
C ARG A 154 -2.90 -0.58 -9.74
N LEU A 155 -1.70 -1.16 -9.83
CA LEU A 155 -1.52 -2.57 -10.15
C LEU A 155 -2.08 -3.47 -9.06
N ASP A 156 -1.87 -3.14 -7.78
CA ASP A 156 -2.46 -3.89 -6.68
C ASP A 156 -3.99 -3.77 -6.69
N HIS A 157 -4.52 -2.57 -6.97
CA HIS A 157 -5.96 -2.36 -7.11
C HIS A 157 -6.58 -3.23 -8.21
N VAL A 158 -6.08 -3.17 -9.44
CA VAL A 158 -6.67 -3.94 -10.55
C VAL A 158 -6.47 -5.44 -10.40
N ARG A 159 -5.42 -5.89 -9.72
CA ARG A 159 -5.26 -7.31 -9.37
C ARG A 159 -6.42 -7.82 -8.52
N HIS A 160 -6.96 -6.98 -7.63
CA HIS A 160 -8.02 -7.36 -6.69
C HIS A 160 -9.41 -6.83 -7.10
N ALA A 161 -9.55 -6.19 -8.26
CA ALA A 161 -10.80 -5.57 -8.67
C ALA A 161 -11.99 -6.53 -8.75
N HIS A 162 -11.74 -7.77 -9.15
CA HIS A 162 -12.76 -8.83 -9.18
C HIS A 162 -13.34 -9.19 -7.80
N LEU A 163 -12.71 -8.76 -6.71
CA LEU A 163 -13.15 -9.01 -5.33
C LEU A 163 -13.95 -7.84 -4.73
N TRP A 164 -14.17 -6.74 -5.47
CA TRP A 164 -14.86 -5.56 -4.95
C TRP A 164 -16.38 -5.72 -4.80
N GLY A 165 -16.96 -6.81 -5.33
CA GLY A 165 -18.42 -7.01 -5.34
C GLY A 165 -19.16 -6.15 -6.38
N ASP A 166 -18.46 -5.26 -7.10
CA ASP A 166 -19.00 -4.45 -8.20
C ASP A 166 -18.21 -4.72 -9.49
N LEU A 167 -18.79 -5.55 -10.36
CA LEU A 167 -18.17 -5.89 -11.64
C LEU A 167 -18.12 -4.68 -12.60
N SER A 168 -19.04 -3.72 -12.51
CA SER A 168 -19.02 -2.53 -13.36
C SER A 168 -17.84 -1.65 -12.99
N ALA A 169 -17.64 -1.38 -11.70
CA ALA A 169 -16.47 -0.65 -11.21
C ALA A 169 -15.17 -1.38 -11.56
N ALA A 170 -15.13 -2.71 -11.44
CA ALA A 170 -13.96 -3.49 -11.84
C ALA A 170 -13.64 -3.36 -13.33
N ARG A 171 -14.66 -3.35 -14.20
CA ARG A 171 -14.49 -3.13 -15.65
C ARG A 171 -13.91 -1.76 -15.96
N VAL A 172 -14.45 -0.70 -15.35
CA VAL A 172 -13.92 0.67 -15.50
C VAL A 172 -12.47 0.74 -15.07
N ALA A 173 -12.12 0.13 -13.93
CA ALA A 173 -10.74 0.13 -13.45
C ALA A 173 -9.77 -0.61 -14.39
N HIS A 174 -10.18 -1.75 -14.94
CA HIS A 174 -9.38 -2.48 -15.92
C HIS A 174 -9.26 -1.76 -17.26
N GLU A 175 -10.31 -1.06 -17.69
CA GLU A 175 -10.27 -0.23 -18.91
C GLU A 175 -9.26 0.90 -18.74
N GLU A 176 -9.35 1.69 -17.67
CA GLU A 176 -8.39 2.76 -17.36
C GLU A 176 -6.96 2.21 -17.25
N ALA A 177 -6.77 1.08 -16.56
CA ALA A 177 -5.46 0.45 -16.45
C ALA A 177 -4.90 0.01 -17.81
N SER A 178 -5.73 -0.45 -18.73
CA SER A 178 -5.30 -0.82 -20.09
C SER A 178 -5.00 0.40 -20.97
N GLN A 179 -5.79 1.46 -20.85
CA GLN A 179 -5.71 2.63 -21.72
C GLN A 179 -4.66 3.65 -21.29
N VAL A 180 -4.36 3.71 -19.98
CA VAL A 180 -3.46 4.69 -19.37
C VAL A 180 -2.27 4.00 -18.71
N TYR A 181 -2.48 3.28 -17.60
CA TYR A 181 -1.39 2.78 -16.76
C TYR A 181 -0.48 1.77 -17.47
N LEU A 182 -1.01 0.87 -18.29
CA LEU A 182 -0.20 -0.07 -19.06
C LEU A 182 0.74 0.67 -20.02
N LYS A 183 0.25 1.68 -20.73
CA LYS A 183 1.09 2.48 -21.66
C LYS A 183 2.19 3.24 -20.92
N MET A 184 1.91 3.69 -19.70
CA MET A 184 2.91 4.33 -18.84
C MET A 184 3.92 3.32 -18.31
N ALA A 185 3.47 2.14 -17.90
CA ALA A 185 4.36 1.06 -17.49
C ALA A 185 5.26 0.60 -18.64
N GLU A 186 4.76 0.49 -19.87
CA GLU A 186 5.55 0.12 -21.06
C GLU A 186 6.71 1.10 -21.32
N ARG A 187 6.53 2.36 -20.94
CA ARG A 187 7.54 3.42 -21.08
C ARG A 187 8.51 3.48 -19.90
N ALA A 188 8.02 3.18 -18.69
CA ALA A 188 8.78 3.40 -17.46
C ALA A 188 9.40 2.12 -16.86
N HIS A 189 8.71 0.99 -16.92
CA HIS A 189 9.14 -0.22 -16.21
C HIS A 189 8.60 -1.53 -16.82
N ALA A 190 9.49 -2.30 -17.46
CA ALA A 190 9.13 -3.49 -18.24
C ALA A 190 8.41 -4.59 -17.42
N LEU A 191 8.79 -4.81 -16.16
CA LEU A 191 8.13 -5.83 -15.33
C LEU A 191 6.71 -5.41 -14.94
N LEU A 192 6.48 -4.12 -14.63
CA LEU A 192 5.14 -3.63 -14.32
C LEU A 192 4.25 -3.72 -15.57
N ALA A 193 4.78 -3.37 -16.74
CA ALA A 193 4.06 -3.52 -18.00
C ALA A 193 3.60 -4.96 -18.24
N LYS A 194 4.51 -5.93 -18.04
CA LYS A 194 4.20 -7.36 -18.13
C LYS A 194 3.09 -7.75 -17.14
N ARG A 195 3.15 -7.27 -15.90
CA ARG A 195 2.14 -7.57 -14.87
C ARG A 195 0.78 -6.99 -15.23
N TYR A 196 0.71 -5.73 -15.67
CA TYR A 196 -0.53 -5.11 -16.15
C TYR A 196 -1.15 -5.90 -17.31
N ALA A 197 -0.35 -6.24 -18.33
CA ALA A 197 -0.83 -7.00 -19.48
C ALA A 197 -1.36 -8.39 -19.06
N ASN A 198 -0.68 -9.05 -18.12
CA ASN A 198 -1.11 -10.35 -17.60
C ASN A 198 -2.46 -10.25 -16.87
N TRP A 199 -2.60 -9.28 -15.96
CA TRP A 199 -3.84 -9.10 -15.19
C TRP A 199 -5.00 -8.65 -16.09
N GLY A 200 -4.76 -7.79 -17.08
CA GLY A 200 -5.76 -7.42 -18.08
C GLY A 200 -6.31 -8.64 -18.84
N ARG A 201 -5.42 -9.51 -19.34
CA ARG A 201 -5.84 -10.76 -20.00
C ARG A 201 -6.59 -11.70 -19.06
N ALA A 202 -6.10 -11.86 -17.83
CA ALA A 202 -6.70 -12.74 -16.84
C ALA A 202 -8.10 -12.28 -16.41
N PHE A 203 -8.33 -10.96 -16.30
CA PHE A 203 -9.64 -10.40 -16.00
C PHE A 203 -10.60 -10.59 -17.18
N ALA A 204 -10.16 -10.25 -18.40
CA ALA A 204 -10.97 -10.40 -19.61
C ALA A 204 -11.47 -11.85 -19.79
N ALA A 205 -10.58 -12.83 -19.63
CA ALA A 205 -10.90 -14.25 -19.80
C ALA A 205 -11.86 -14.82 -18.74
N ARG A 206 -12.05 -14.15 -17.60
CA ARG A 206 -12.90 -14.64 -16.50
C ARG A 206 -14.20 -13.86 -16.34
N HIS A 207 -14.24 -12.61 -16.80
CA HIS A 207 -15.29 -11.66 -16.42
C HIS A 207 -15.88 -10.84 -17.57
N LEU A 208 -15.30 -10.93 -18.78
CA LEU A 208 -15.77 -10.23 -19.99
C LEU A 208 -16.25 -11.16 -21.11
N THR A 209 -15.95 -12.46 -21.02
CA THR A 209 -16.46 -13.53 -21.89
C THR A 209 -17.69 -14.17 -21.29
#